data_AF-A0A2N3FBI0-F1
#
_entry.id   AF-A0A2N3FBI0-F1
#
_cell.length_a   1.000
_cell.length_b   1.000
_cell.length_c   1.000
_cell.angle_alpha   90.00
_cell.angle_beta   90.00
_cell.angle_gamma   90.00
#
_symmetry.space_group_name_H-M   'P 1'
#
loop_
_entity.id
_entity.type
_entity.pdbx_description
1 polymer ?
#
loop_
_entity_poly.entity_id
_entity_poly.type
_entity_poly.pdbx_seq_one_letter_code
_entity_poly.pdbx_strand_id
1 'polypeptide(L)'
;MTEWTGTWRLVRHALRRDRVVLPVWITSVTGLSAAVVAAEVAMYATATEREIGAAFGAENVFARIMDGPASGTTLGAISMVESMVTLAIFVALMSAQAVVRHTRQDEETGRAELIGSGIVGRQARLTAALVVSVGASVVVGAGVALALLVYGLPLEGSLASGAALAGVGVCFAAIAGVAAQVSTTQRVANGIAGAALGVAFLLRAVGDAAGTVAPSGVELISAWPSWLSPLGWAQQMRAFHQDNWGVLSLFGVLFVGLVAAAYALANRRDMGAGLLAARKGPVSASQRLLSPWGLAFRLQKWPLVAWGAALVITGVSFGSMGTTMEQFADDNPRFADFLLRIAPGASISELYFALIFSFIAVAASGYTLQALLRMRAEEASGRLEPILSTAVGRKEWLASHGRIAAGGSVALMVACGGVAAVSNGVASGDYGASWGVVSAAVVQIPAILALGGFVFAVFGLVPRWAGALSWAALAGSFVVGQFGELLELPQAVVNLSPFPHVPAVPAESLAVVPIAVLLAIAGAFVGIGVRGFQRRDLAIAA
;
A
#
# COMPACT_ATOMS: atom_id res chain seq x y z
N MET A 1 -39.92 19.29 4.33
CA MET A 1 -38.54 19.04 4.85
C MET A 1 -37.55 19.37 3.75
N THR A 2 -36.44 20.03 4.06
CA THR A 2 -35.38 20.25 3.06
C THR A 2 -34.60 18.96 2.81
N GLU A 3 -33.94 18.84 1.65
CA GLU A 3 -33.14 17.66 1.30
C GLU A 3 -31.99 17.37 2.29
N TRP A 4 -31.62 18.34 3.13
CA TRP A 4 -30.54 18.27 4.15
C TRP A 4 -31.05 18.17 5.59
N THR A 5 -32.34 17.92 5.80
CA THR A 5 -32.88 17.79 7.16
C THR A 5 -32.18 16.63 7.88
N GLY A 6 -31.67 16.85 9.10
CA GLY A 6 -31.02 15.82 9.91
C GLY A 6 -29.50 15.66 9.72
N THR A 7 -28.86 16.39 8.79
CA THR A 7 -27.41 16.29 8.51
C THR A 7 -26.55 16.42 9.77
N TRP A 8 -26.77 17.42 10.62
CA TRP A 8 -25.93 17.61 11.81
C TRP A 8 -26.06 16.50 12.86
N ARG A 9 -27.23 15.87 12.95
CA ARG A 9 -27.41 14.69 13.81
C ARG A 9 -26.61 13.51 13.28
N LEU A 10 -26.59 13.33 11.96
CA LEU A 10 -25.79 12.30 11.30
C LEU A 10 -24.29 12.58 11.39
N VAL A 11 -23.84 13.83 11.25
CA VAL A 11 -22.43 14.23 11.49
C VAL A 11 -22.00 13.85 12.91
N ARG A 12 -22.80 14.22 13.91
CA ARG A 12 -22.51 13.85 15.31
C ARG A 12 -22.49 12.33 15.52
N HIS A 13 -23.39 11.60 14.87
CA HIS A 13 -23.42 10.14 14.93
C HIS A 13 -22.19 9.52 14.28
N ALA A 14 -21.81 9.98 13.09
CA ALA A 14 -20.62 9.54 12.36
C ALA A 14 -19.34 9.78 13.18
N LEU A 15 -19.17 10.98 13.77
CA LEU A 15 -18.03 11.29 14.65
C LEU A 15 -17.97 10.37 15.88
N ARG A 16 -19.11 10.02 16.48
CA ARG A 16 -19.14 9.07 17.61
C ARG A 16 -18.73 7.66 17.19
N ARG A 17 -19.16 7.22 16.01
CA ARG A 17 -18.81 5.91 15.45
C ARG A 17 -17.33 5.83 15.07
N ASP A 18 -16.77 6.94 14.60
CA ASP A 18 -15.39 7.04 14.17
C ASP A 18 -14.43 7.56 15.25
N ARG A 19 -14.86 7.61 16.53
CA ARG A 19 -14.06 8.09 17.68
C ARG A 19 -12.74 7.36 17.92
N VAL A 20 -12.53 6.20 17.28
CA VAL A 20 -11.25 5.47 17.30
C VAL A 20 -10.59 5.55 15.93
N VAL A 21 -11.33 5.21 14.87
CA VAL A 21 -10.77 5.08 13.52
C VAL A 21 -10.22 6.39 12.98
N LEU A 22 -10.97 7.50 13.08
CA LEU A 22 -10.50 8.79 12.56
C LEU A 22 -9.32 9.35 13.38
N PRO A 23 -9.35 9.36 14.73
CA PRO A 23 -8.19 9.77 15.50
C PRO A 23 -6.94 8.94 15.19
N VAL A 24 -7.06 7.61 15.07
CA VAL A 24 -5.92 6.75 14.69
C VAL A 24 -5.35 7.16 13.33
N TRP A 25 -6.18 7.39 12.32
CA TRP A 25 -5.71 7.89 11.03
C TRP A 25 -5.00 9.25 11.16
N ILE A 26 -5.62 10.19 11.86
CA ILE A 26 -5.09 11.54 12.05
C ILE A 26 -3.73 11.50 12.75
N THR A 27 -3.63 10.76 13.86
CA THR A 27 -2.38 10.64 14.63
C THR A 27 -1.31 9.87 13.86
N SER A 28 -1.67 8.82 13.13
CA SER A 28 -0.70 8.05 12.35
C SER A 28 -0.12 8.85 11.19
N VAL A 29 -0.94 9.59 10.43
CA VAL A 29 -0.45 10.43 9.33
C VAL A 29 0.37 11.61 9.85
N THR A 30 -0.10 12.27 10.90
CA THR A 30 0.64 13.38 11.53
C THR A 30 1.97 12.90 12.12
N GLY A 31 1.93 11.77 12.83
CA GLY A 31 3.12 11.15 13.44
C GLY A 31 4.12 10.65 12.40
N LEU A 32 3.65 10.10 11.27
CA LEU A 32 4.51 9.71 10.17
C LEU A 32 5.24 10.93 9.57
N SER A 33 4.54 12.04 9.34
CA SER A 33 5.17 13.28 8.87
C SER A 33 6.23 13.79 9.86
N ALA A 34 5.92 13.78 11.15
CA ALA A 34 6.86 14.13 12.21
C ALA A 34 8.09 13.21 12.22
N ALA A 35 7.89 11.90 12.03
CA ALA A 35 8.97 10.91 12.02
C ALA A 35 9.90 11.07 10.82
N VAL A 36 9.37 11.35 9.62
CA VAL A 36 10.19 11.60 8.43
C VAL A 36 11.06 12.83 8.63
N VAL A 37 10.48 13.95 9.08
CA VAL A 37 11.26 15.19 9.30
C VAL A 37 12.35 14.98 10.35
N ALA A 38 12.08 14.20 11.40
CA ALA A 38 13.09 13.84 12.40
C ALA A 38 14.25 13.02 11.80
N ALA A 39 13.94 12.05 10.93
CA ALA A 39 14.94 11.25 10.24
C ALA A 39 15.77 12.12 9.29
N GLU A 40 15.12 13.00 8.54
CA GLU A 40 15.75 13.92 7.58
C GLU A 40 16.70 14.92 8.26
N VAL A 41 16.32 15.45 9.44
CA VAL A 41 17.22 16.28 10.26
C VAL A 41 18.51 15.52 10.63
N ALA A 42 18.40 14.22 10.90
CA ALA A 42 19.54 13.39 11.27
C ALA A 42 20.39 12.97 10.05
N MET A 43 19.77 12.74 8.90
CA MET A 43 20.45 12.28 7.68
C MET A 43 21.07 13.42 6.86
N TYR A 44 20.49 14.62 6.88
CA TYR A 44 20.89 15.75 6.03
C TYR A 44 21.33 16.98 6.84
N ALA A 45 22.34 16.79 7.70
CA ALA A 45 22.82 17.82 8.60
C ALA A 45 23.50 18.99 7.88
N THR A 46 24.24 18.71 6.80
CA THR A 46 25.02 19.72 6.06
C THR A 46 24.29 20.23 4.81
N ALA A 47 24.70 21.40 4.30
CA ALA A 47 24.15 21.94 3.06
C ALA A 47 24.54 21.07 1.84
N THR A 48 25.76 20.53 1.84
CA THR A 48 26.28 19.66 0.77
C THR A 48 25.51 18.35 0.69
N GLU A 49 25.20 17.71 1.82
CA GLU A 49 24.37 16.49 1.82
C GLU A 49 22.97 16.77 1.24
N ARG A 50 22.38 17.93 1.56
CA ARG A 50 21.07 18.36 1.03
C ARG A 50 21.10 18.61 -0.47
N GLU A 51 22.18 19.21 -0.98
CA GLU A 51 22.39 19.39 -2.42
C GLU A 51 22.51 18.06 -3.15
N ILE A 52 23.31 17.12 -2.62
CA ILE A 52 23.47 15.78 -3.19
C ILE A 52 22.14 15.03 -3.20
N GLY A 53 21.38 15.05 -2.09
CA GLY A 53 20.08 14.39 -1.99
C GLY A 53 19.06 14.96 -2.98
N ALA A 54 18.97 16.30 -3.08
CA ALA A 54 18.07 16.94 -4.03
C ALA A 54 18.47 16.69 -5.50
N ALA A 55 19.78 16.68 -5.81
CA ALA A 55 20.26 16.33 -7.15
C ALA A 55 19.96 14.87 -7.50
N PHE A 56 20.19 13.94 -6.56
CA PHE A 56 19.83 12.54 -6.72
C PHE A 56 18.33 12.36 -6.99
N GLY A 57 17.47 12.99 -6.19
CA GLY A 57 16.02 12.96 -6.39
C GLY A 57 15.58 13.57 -7.73
N ALA A 58 16.28 14.62 -8.17
CA ALA A 58 16.00 15.27 -9.43
C ALA A 58 16.45 14.42 -10.63
N GLU A 59 17.57 13.70 -10.57
CA GLU A 59 18.11 12.92 -11.69
C GLU A 59 17.55 11.48 -11.74
N ASN A 60 17.31 10.88 -10.58
CA ASN A 60 16.92 9.48 -10.48
C ASN A 60 15.43 9.28 -10.80
N VAL A 61 15.13 8.63 -11.92
CA VAL A 61 13.75 8.37 -12.38
C VAL A 61 12.92 7.60 -11.34
N PHE A 62 13.52 6.68 -10.59
CA PHE A 62 12.80 5.95 -9.54
C PHE A 62 12.43 6.86 -8.37
N ALA A 63 13.36 7.71 -7.91
CA ALA A 63 13.07 8.70 -6.87
C ALA A 63 11.95 9.66 -7.32
N ARG A 64 11.97 10.13 -8.58
CA ARG A 64 10.86 10.92 -9.16
C ARG A 64 9.53 10.18 -9.12
N ILE A 65 9.54 8.88 -9.45
CA ILE A 65 8.35 8.05 -9.46
C ILE A 65 7.85 7.78 -8.04
N MET A 66 8.70 7.58 -7.04
CA MET A 66 8.23 7.22 -5.69
C MET A 66 7.94 8.43 -4.82
N ASP A 67 8.85 9.39 -4.81
CA ASP A 67 8.84 10.51 -3.88
C ASP A 67 8.17 11.72 -4.55
N GLY A 68 8.67 12.10 -5.72
CA GLY A 68 8.10 13.20 -6.50
C GLY A 68 9.11 14.12 -7.16
N PRO A 69 8.63 15.28 -7.64
CA PRO A 69 9.51 16.29 -8.20
C PRO A 69 10.36 16.94 -7.12
N ALA A 70 11.69 16.77 -7.23
CA ALA A 70 12.66 17.49 -6.42
C ALA A 70 12.36 19.00 -6.44
N SER A 71 12.35 19.61 -5.26
CA SER A 71 11.90 20.97 -5.04
C SER A 71 12.94 21.79 -4.25
N GLY A 72 14.21 21.73 -4.66
CA GLY A 72 15.29 22.49 -4.04
C GLY A 72 15.89 21.83 -2.80
N THR A 73 16.76 22.56 -2.10
CA THR A 73 17.70 22.00 -1.11
C THR A 73 17.35 22.35 0.34
N THR A 74 16.19 22.98 0.57
CA THR A 74 15.74 23.25 1.95
C THR A 74 15.34 21.95 2.60
N LEU A 75 15.62 21.81 3.91
CA LEU A 75 15.26 20.61 4.67
C LEU A 75 13.76 20.31 4.55
N GLY A 76 12.91 21.34 4.67
CA GLY A 76 11.47 21.19 4.52
C GLY A 76 11.06 20.71 3.13
N ALA A 77 11.72 21.18 2.06
CA ALA A 77 11.42 20.74 0.71
C ALA A 77 11.80 19.27 0.50
N ILE A 78 13.00 18.85 0.94
CA ILE A 78 13.45 17.46 0.84
C ILE A 78 12.50 16.53 1.60
N SER A 79 12.18 16.88 2.86
CA SER A 79 11.25 16.09 3.68
C SER A 79 9.87 15.97 3.04
N MET A 80 9.38 17.01 2.36
CA MET A 80 8.08 16.97 1.68
C MET A 80 8.15 16.21 0.36
N VAL A 81 9.23 16.30 -0.41
CA VAL A 81 9.42 15.47 -1.61
C VAL A 81 9.32 14.00 -1.24
N GLU A 82 10.00 13.57 -0.18
CA GLU A 82 10.00 12.16 0.24
C GLU A 82 8.66 11.70 0.84
N SER A 83 8.02 12.54 1.67
CA SER A 83 6.83 12.10 2.43
C SER A 83 5.48 12.41 1.77
N MET A 84 5.39 13.43 0.89
CA MET A 84 4.11 13.99 0.44
C MET A 84 3.20 12.95 -0.21
N VAL A 85 3.72 12.12 -1.12
CA VAL A 85 2.90 11.11 -1.83
C VAL A 85 2.38 10.05 -0.88
N THR A 86 3.24 9.55 0.01
CA THR A 86 2.87 8.53 1.00
C THR A 86 1.79 9.06 1.95
N LEU A 87 1.97 10.29 2.47
CA LEU A 87 0.98 10.96 3.30
C LEU A 87 -0.33 11.19 2.53
N ALA A 88 -0.26 11.67 1.29
CA ALA A 88 -1.41 11.92 0.43
C ALA A 88 -2.22 10.63 0.15
N ILE A 89 -1.54 9.50 -0.09
CA ILE A 89 -2.18 8.17 -0.25
C ILE A 89 -2.96 7.80 1.01
N PHE A 90 -2.37 7.95 2.20
CA PHE A 90 -3.07 7.64 3.45
C PHE A 90 -4.27 8.55 3.69
N VAL A 91 -4.14 9.86 3.42
CA VAL A 91 -5.25 10.82 3.54
C VAL A 91 -6.36 10.53 2.54
N ALA A 92 -6.01 10.15 1.31
CA ALA A 92 -6.95 9.72 0.29
C ALA A 92 -7.73 8.47 0.72
N LEU A 93 -7.04 7.45 1.22
CA LEU A 93 -7.64 6.21 1.72
C LEU A 93 -8.54 6.47 2.93
N MET A 94 -8.08 7.25 3.91
CA MET A 94 -8.87 7.66 5.08
C MET A 94 -10.20 8.30 4.64
N SER A 95 -10.11 9.30 3.76
CA SER A 95 -11.25 10.10 3.31
C SER A 95 -12.25 9.25 2.51
N ALA A 96 -11.75 8.46 1.57
CA ALA A 96 -12.58 7.58 0.75
C ALA A 96 -13.28 6.51 1.60
N GLN A 97 -12.54 5.83 2.48
CA GLN A 97 -13.10 4.79 3.36
C GLN A 97 -14.11 5.36 4.34
N ALA A 98 -13.88 6.56 4.89
CA ALA A 98 -14.83 7.25 5.76
C ALA A 98 -16.14 7.58 5.02
N VAL A 99 -16.07 8.09 3.79
CA VAL A 99 -17.28 8.37 3.00
C VAL A 99 -18.04 7.08 2.71
N VAL A 100 -17.38 6.02 2.25
CA VAL A 100 -18.04 4.75 1.94
C VAL A 100 -18.65 4.10 3.19
N ARG A 101 -17.98 4.20 4.35
CA ARG A 101 -18.45 3.67 5.65
C ARG A 101 -19.76 4.31 6.12
N HIS A 102 -19.91 5.61 5.94
CA HIS A 102 -21.11 6.36 6.36
C HIS A 102 -22.17 6.49 5.26
N THR A 103 -21.93 5.90 4.09
CA THR A 103 -22.88 5.85 2.97
C THR A 103 -23.22 4.40 2.60
N ARG A 104 -22.42 3.78 1.75
CA ARG A 104 -22.72 2.48 1.13
C ARG A 104 -22.70 1.32 2.13
N GLN A 105 -21.79 1.33 3.09
CA GLN A 105 -21.78 0.31 4.15
C GLN A 105 -23.06 0.34 4.99
N ASP A 106 -23.57 1.54 5.28
CA ASP A 106 -24.83 1.67 6.02
C ASP A 106 -26.04 1.29 5.17
N GLU A 107 -25.97 1.42 3.85
CA GLU A 107 -26.99 0.88 2.93
C GLU A 107 -26.96 -0.66 2.91
N GLU A 108 -25.79 -1.27 2.74
CA GLU A 108 -25.68 -2.73 2.69
C GLU A 108 -26.07 -3.43 4.00
N THR A 109 -25.87 -2.76 5.13
CA THR A 109 -26.22 -3.31 6.46
C THR A 109 -27.66 -3.02 6.87
N GLY A 110 -28.48 -2.42 5.99
CA GLY A 110 -29.89 -2.06 6.25
C GLY A 110 -30.10 -0.87 7.20
N ARG A 111 -29.03 -0.34 7.81
CA ARG A 111 -29.11 0.82 8.73
C ARG A 111 -29.64 2.07 8.04
N ALA A 112 -29.32 2.22 6.77
CA ALA A 112 -29.80 3.28 5.90
C ALA A 112 -31.32 3.39 5.85
N GLU A 113 -32.02 2.26 5.82
CA GLU A 113 -33.49 2.21 5.72
C GLU A 113 -34.13 2.64 7.03
N LEU A 114 -33.58 2.20 8.16
CA LEU A 114 -34.00 2.63 9.50
C LEU A 114 -33.76 4.12 9.74
N ILE A 115 -32.67 4.68 9.22
CA ILE A 115 -32.40 6.11 9.30
C ILE A 115 -33.33 6.89 8.36
N GLY A 116 -33.61 6.33 7.17
CA GLY A 116 -34.47 6.92 6.15
C GLY A 116 -35.95 6.94 6.53
N SER A 117 -36.41 6.08 7.44
CA SER A 117 -37.78 6.13 7.98
C SER A 117 -38.00 7.26 8.99
N GLY A 118 -36.93 7.92 9.46
CA GLY A 118 -36.99 9.09 10.32
C GLY A 118 -37.09 10.43 9.57
N ILE A 119 -36.98 11.54 10.32
CA ILE A 119 -36.96 12.90 9.76
C ILE A 119 -35.56 13.21 9.20
N VAL A 120 -35.19 12.51 8.13
CA VAL A 120 -33.89 12.64 7.46
C VAL A 120 -34.10 12.90 5.97
N GLY A 121 -33.49 13.97 5.46
CA GLY A 121 -33.55 14.31 4.05
C GLY A 121 -32.67 13.41 3.19
N ARG A 122 -33.00 13.28 1.90
CA ARG A 122 -32.31 12.39 0.95
C ARG A 122 -30.80 12.65 0.84
N GLN A 123 -30.37 13.91 0.90
CA GLN A 123 -28.95 14.27 0.77
C GLN A 123 -28.21 14.26 2.10
N ALA A 124 -28.91 14.24 3.24
CA ALA A 124 -28.33 14.41 4.55
C ALA A 124 -27.23 13.38 4.89
N ARG A 125 -27.38 12.13 4.44
CA ARG A 125 -26.38 11.06 4.67
C ARG A 125 -25.08 11.31 3.90
N LEU A 126 -25.19 11.63 2.61
CA LEU A 126 -24.02 11.94 1.79
C LEU A 126 -23.33 13.22 2.28
N THR A 127 -24.11 14.27 2.59
CA THR A 127 -23.56 15.51 3.14
C THR A 127 -22.87 15.29 4.48
N ALA A 128 -23.46 14.49 5.38
CA ALA A 128 -22.83 14.19 6.67
C ALA A 128 -21.50 13.45 6.51
N ALA A 129 -21.45 12.46 5.61
CA ALA A 129 -20.23 11.73 5.30
C ALA A 129 -19.14 12.66 4.71
N LEU A 130 -19.51 13.53 3.76
CA LEU A 130 -18.59 14.51 3.17
C LEU A 130 -18.07 15.50 4.22
N VAL A 131 -18.94 16.05 5.07
CA VAL A 131 -18.54 17.00 6.12
C VAL A 131 -17.55 16.37 7.10
N VAL A 132 -17.79 15.13 7.53
CA VAL A 132 -16.87 14.42 8.44
C VAL A 132 -15.53 14.13 7.77
N SER A 133 -15.52 13.64 6.53
CA SER A 133 -14.28 13.34 5.80
C SER A 133 -13.47 14.60 5.44
N VAL A 134 -14.13 15.67 5.01
CA VAL A 134 -13.50 16.97 4.74
C VAL A 134 -12.93 17.56 6.04
N GLY A 135 -13.71 17.55 7.13
CA GLY A 135 -13.25 18.01 8.43
C GLY A 135 -12.04 17.21 8.92
N ALA A 136 -12.06 15.89 8.79
CA ALA A 136 -10.91 15.05 9.13
C ALA A 136 -9.68 15.36 8.28
N SER A 137 -9.84 15.61 6.97
CA SER A 137 -8.75 15.99 6.07
C SER A 137 -8.11 17.31 6.46
N VAL A 138 -8.93 18.30 6.84
CA VAL A 138 -8.44 19.59 7.35
C VAL A 138 -7.69 19.42 8.67
N VAL A 139 -8.19 18.57 9.57
CA VAL A 139 -7.50 18.27 10.84
C VAL A 139 -6.16 17.58 10.60
N VAL A 140 -6.07 16.66 9.63
CA VAL A 140 -4.76 16.08 9.23
C VAL A 140 -3.84 17.16 8.69
N GLY A 141 -4.32 18.02 7.78
CA GLY A 141 -3.53 19.12 7.23
C GLY A 141 -2.98 20.04 8.32
N ALA A 142 -3.82 20.42 9.28
CA ALA A 142 -3.43 21.21 10.44
C ALA A 142 -2.43 20.47 11.35
N GLY A 143 -2.63 19.17 11.56
CA GLY A 143 -1.72 18.32 12.34
C GLY A 143 -0.33 18.24 11.71
N VAL A 144 -0.25 18.04 10.40
CA VAL A 144 1.02 18.02 9.65
C VAL A 144 1.68 19.39 9.67
N ALA A 145 0.94 20.48 9.43
CA ALA A 145 1.50 21.83 9.53
C ALA A 145 2.06 22.10 10.93
N LEU A 146 1.36 21.69 11.98
CA LEU A 146 1.82 21.81 13.36
C LEU A 146 3.07 20.96 13.62
N ALA A 147 3.12 19.73 13.12
CA ALA A 147 4.29 18.87 13.25
C ALA A 147 5.53 19.51 12.62
N LEU A 148 5.40 20.05 11.40
CA LEU A 148 6.49 20.73 10.71
C LEU A 148 6.97 21.99 11.45
N LEU A 149 6.04 22.77 11.99
CA LEU A 149 6.35 23.93 12.84
C LEU A 149 7.09 23.56 14.12
N VAL A 150 6.74 22.43 14.76
CA VAL A 150 7.41 21.93 15.97
C VAL A 150 8.88 21.59 15.69
N TYR A 151 9.20 21.12 14.49
CA TYR A 151 10.58 20.91 14.02
C TYR A 151 11.29 22.18 13.53
N GLY A 152 10.67 23.36 13.73
CA GLY A 152 11.29 24.66 13.42
C GLY A 152 11.25 25.03 11.94
N LEU A 153 10.44 24.35 11.12
CA LEU A 153 10.30 24.69 9.71
C LEU A 153 9.43 25.96 9.51
N PRO A 154 9.63 26.71 8.41
CA PRO A 154 8.87 27.94 8.14
C PRO A 154 7.34 27.74 8.13
N LEU A 155 6.59 28.75 8.62
CA LEU A 155 5.14 28.70 8.72
C LEU A 155 4.44 28.54 7.36
N GLU A 156 4.88 29.31 6.36
CA GLU A 156 4.24 29.32 5.04
C GLU A 156 4.28 27.94 4.38
N GLY A 157 5.48 27.36 4.25
CA GLY A 157 5.63 25.99 3.72
C GLY A 157 4.92 24.93 4.55
N SER A 158 4.88 25.08 5.88
CA SER A 158 4.14 24.15 6.76
C SER A 158 2.64 24.19 6.48
N LEU A 159 2.06 25.40 6.33
CA LEU A 159 0.66 25.56 5.96
C LEU A 159 0.39 25.08 4.53
N ALA A 160 1.32 25.31 3.60
CA ALA A 160 1.21 24.84 2.22
C ALA A 160 1.16 23.30 2.15
N SER A 161 2.04 22.61 2.89
CA SER A 161 2.01 21.14 3.02
C SER A 161 0.71 20.63 3.60
N GLY A 162 0.24 21.25 4.68
CA GLY A 162 -1.03 20.90 5.31
C GLY A 162 -2.23 21.09 4.38
N ALA A 163 -2.26 22.20 3.65
CA ALA A 163 -3.32 22.52 2.70
C ALA A 163 -3.32 21.57 1.49
N ALA A 164 -2.15 21.21 0.98
CA ALA A 164 -2.00 20.21 -0.09
C ALA A 164 -2.58 18.85 0.31
N LEU A 165 -2.22 18.34 1.50
CA LEU A 165 -2.75 17.08 2.03
C LEU A 165 -4.26 17.13 2.27
N ALA A 166 -4.76 18.23 2.85
CA ALA A 166 -6.19 18.43 3.04
C ALA A 166 -6.94 18.44 1.69
N GLY A 167 -6.37 19.09 0.67
CA GLY A 167 -6.90 19.12 -0.70
C GLY A 167 -7.05 17.72 -1.30
N VAL A 168 -6.05 16.86 -1.14
CA VAL A 168 -6.13 15.45 -1.57
C VAL A 168 -7.28 14.73 -0.88
N GLY A 169 -7.39 14.85 0.45
CA GLY A 169 -8.46 14.22 1.22
C GLY A 169 -9.86 14.67 0.79
N VAL A 170 -10.02 15.97 0.54
CA VAL A 170 -11.25 16.58 0.02
C VAL A 170 -11.63 15.99 -1.35
N CYS A 171 -10.69 15.89 -2.29
CA CYS A 171 -10.95 15.28 -3.59
C CYS A 171 -11.35 13.81 -3.49
N PHE A 172 -10.64 13.01 -2.68
CA PHE A 172 -10.97 11.59 -2.51
C PHE A 172 -12.27 11.34 -1.74
N ALA A 173 -12.66 12.26 -0.85
CA ALA A 173 -14.00 12.25 -0.26
C ALA A 173 -15.09 12.43 -1.34
N ALA A 174 -14.91 13.36 -2.28
CA ALA A 174 -15.86 13.58 -3.36
C ALA A 174 -15.89 12.43 -4.39
N ILE A 175 -14.72 11.89 -4.77
CA ILE A 175 -14.60 10.69 -5.62
C ILE A 175 -15.36 9.52 -4.97
N ALA A 176 -15.15 9.27 -3.68
CA ALA A 176 -15.87 8.23 -2.94
C ALA A 176 -17.37 8.52 -2.83
N GLY A 177 -17.77 9.79 -2.75
CA GLY A 177 -19.16 10.22 -2.79
C GLY A 177 -19.86 9.81 -4.09
N VAL A 178 -19.22 10.04 -5.23
CA VAL A 178 -19.69 9.58 -6.56
C VAL A 178 -19.69 8.06 -6.62
N ALA A 179 -18.60 7.41 -6.22
CA ALA A 179 -18.47 5.95 -6.21
C ALA A 179 -19.58 5.28 -5.38
N ALA A 180 -19.96 5.88 -4.24
CA ALA A 180 -21.04 5.40 -3.40
C ALA A 180 -22.42 5.47 -4.07
N GLN A 181 -22.67 6.45 -4.94
CA GLN A 181 -23.93 6.54 -5.69
C GLN A 181 -24.00 5.55 -6.86
N VAL A 182 -22.86 5.28 -7.49
CA VAL A 182 -22.77 4.41 -8.68
C VAL A 182 -22.76 2.92 -8.28
N SER A 183 -22.26 2.60 -7.10
CA SER A 183 -22.03 1.23 -6.65
C SER A 183 -23.21 0.64 -5.86
N THR A 184 -23.43 -0.66 -6.03
CA THR A 184 -24.37 -1.45 -5.21
C THR A 184 -23.75 -1.99 -3.93
N THR A 185 -22.42 -1.97 -3.81
CA THR A 185 -21.73 -2.53 -2.64
C THR A 185 -20.59 -1.66 -2.11
N GLN A 186 -20.28 -1.73 -0.81
CA GLN A 186 -19.12 -1.06 -0.20
C GLN A 186 -17.84 -1.52 -0.89
N ARG A 187 -17.77 -2.81 -1.25
CA ARG A 187 -16.60 -3.38 -1.92
C ARG A 187 -16.38 -2.73 -3.30
N VAL A 188 -17.43 -2.55 -4.09
CA VAL A 188 -17.31 -1.88 -5.40
C VAL A 188 -17.01 -0.41 -5.23
N ALA A 189 -17.65 0.28 -4.27
CA ALA A 189 -17.38 1.70 -4.02
C ALA A 189 -15.92 1.97 -3.62
N ASN A 190 -15.39 1.18 -2.67
CA ASN A 190 -13.98 1.24 -2.29
C ASN A 190 -13.07 0.81 -3.45
N GLY A 191 -13.49 -0.14 -4.29
CA GLY A 191 -12.76 -0.54 -5.49
C GLY A 191 -12.63 0.58 -6.51
N ILE A 192 -13.70 1.36 -6.75
CA ILE A 192 -13.67 2.52 -7.64
C ILE A 192 -12.79 3.62 -7.06
N ALA A 193 -12.92 3.93 -5.77
CA ALA A 193 -12.06 4.92 -5.11
C ALA A 193 -10.57 4.51 -5.12
N GLY A 194 -10.28 3.24 -4.88
CA GLY A 194 -8.92 2.69 -4.96
C GLY A 194 -8.37 2.68 -6.39
N ALA A 195 -9.20 2.39 -7.39
CA ALA A 195 -8.81 2.49 -8.80
C ALA A 195 -8.52 3.95 -9.19
N ALA A 196 -9.34 4.90 -8.75
CA ALA A 196 -9.09 6.33 -8.95
C ALA A 196 -7.77 6.77 -8.28
N LEU A 197 -7.46 6.24 -7.09
CA LEU A 197 -6.17 6.48 -6.42
C LEU A 197 -5.01 5.92 -7.22
N GLY A 198 -5.12 4.69 -7.73
CA GLY A 198 -4.11 4.08 -8.59
C GLY A 198 -3.89 4.86 -9.88
N VAL A 199 -4.96 5.30 -10.55
CA VAL A 199 -4.86 6.15 -11.75
C VAL A 199 -4.22 7.50 -11.42
N ALA A 200 -4.61 8.14 -10.32
CA ALA A 200 -3.99 9.39 -9.88
C ALA A 200 -2.48 9.19 -9.60
N PHE A 201 -2.11 8.09 -8.95
CA PHE A 201 -0.70 7.76 -8.71
C PHE A 201 0.06 7.54 -10.02
N LEU A 202 -0.50 6.79 -10.97
CA LEU A 202 0.13 6.52 -12.27
C LEU A 202 0.29 7.78 -13.12
N LEU A 203 -0.74 8.62 -13.21
CA LEU A 203 -0.66 9.89 -13.96
C LEU A 203 0.44 10.79 -13.40
N ARG A 204 0.52 10.89 -12.07
CA ARG A 204 1.60 11.60 -11.38
C ARG A 204 2.97 10.97 -11.65
N ALA A 205 3.11 9.67 -11.41
CA ALA A 205 4.36 8.95 -11.61
C ALA A 205 4.89 9.10 -13.05
N VAL A 206 4.02 8.99 -14.05
CA VAL A 206 4.38 9.20 -15.47
C VAL A 206 4.80 10.64 -15.73
N GLY A 207 4.10 11.62 -15.16
CA GLY A 207 4.45 13.02 -15.34
C GLY A 207 5.77 13.40 -14.67
N ASP A 208 6.07 12.83 -13.51
CA ASP A 208 7.35 13.08 -12.82
C ASP A 208 8.49 12.31 -13.50
N ALA A 209 8.27 11.06 -13.94
CA ALA A 209 9.25 10.29 -14.70
C ALA A 209 9.66 10.99 -16.02
N ALA A 210 8.67 11.53 -16.74
CA ALA A 210 8.87 12.27 -17.98
C ALA A 210 9.28 13.74 -17.77
N GLY A 211 9.48 14.16 -16.51
CA GLY A 211 9.87 15.52 -16.16
C GLY A 211 11.30 15.87 -16.60
N THR A 212 11.56 17.17 -16.77
CA THR A 212 12.88 17.69 -17.14
C THR A 212 13.56 18.31 -15.93
N VAL A 213 14.84 17.99 -15.72
CA VAL A 213 15.65 18.59 -14.65
C VAL A 213 15.92 20.05 -15.02
N ALA A 214 15.70 20.95 -14.07
CA ALA A 214 16.00 22.36 -14.24
C ALA A 214 17.52 22.58 -14.33
N PRO A 215 18.00 23.69 -14.92
CA PRO A 215 19.44 23.99 -15.01
C PRO A 215 20.17 24.04 -13.67
N SER A 216 19.45 24.19 -12.56
CA SER A 216 19.98 24.15 -11.19
C SER A 216 20.42 22.75 -10.74
N GLY A 217 20.01 21.69 -11.43
CA GLY A 217 20.32 20.29 -11.08
C GLY A 217 19.56 19.73 -9.86
N VAL A 218 18.90 20.59 -9.07
CA VAL A 218 18.24 20.23 -7.79
C VAL A 218 16.72 20.38 -7.82
N GLU A 219 16.16 20.64 -9.00
CA GLU A 219 14.73 20.86 -9.20
C GLU A 219 14.24 20.08 -10.43
N LEU A 220 13.10 19.42 -10.30
CA LEU A 220 12.44 18.72 -11.39
C LEU A 220 11.19 19.46 -11.84
N ILE A 221 11.08 19.77 -13.13
CA ILE A 221 9.85 20.27 -13.74
C ILE A 221 9.04 19.06 -14.24
N SER A 222 7.96 18.71 -13.53
CA SER A 222 7.07 17.62 -13.93
C SER A 222 6.40 17.88 -15.27
N ALA A 223 6.22 16.83 -16.07
CA ALA A 223 5.46 16.90 -17.31
C ALA A 223 3.95 17.02 -17.06
N TRP A 224 3.20 17.35 -18.12
CA TRP A 224 1.75 17.58 -18.06
C TRP A 224 0.89 16.48 -17.40
N PRO A 225 1.23 15.17 -17.43
CA PRO A 225 0.39 14.15 -16.78
C PRO A 225 0.25 14.34 -15.27
N SER A 226 1.26 14.89 -14.58
CA SER A 226 1.19 15.17 -13.14
C SER A 226 0.10 16.18 -12.80
N TRP A 227 -0.25 17.06 -13.74
CA TRP A 227 -1.31 18.06 -13.58
C TRP A 227 -2.73 17.51 -13.77
N LEU A 228 -2.89 16.23 -14.11
CA LEU A 228 -4.20 15.55 -14.11
C LEU A 228 -4.49 14.80 -12.81
N SER A 229 -3.54 14.79 -11.87
CA SER A 229 -3.62 14.01 -10.65
C SER A 229 -3.77 14.91 -9.43
N PRO A 230 -4.77 14.67 -8.55
CA PRO A 230 -4.81 15.36 -7.25
C PRO A 230 -3.58 15.03 -6.37
N LEU A 231 -2.94 13.87 -6.56
CA LEU A 231 -1.67 13.58 -5.88
C LEU A 231 -0.52 14.41 -6.46
N GLY A 232 -0.50 14.60 -7.78
CA GLY A 232 0.48 15.47 -8.43
C GLY A 232 0.31 16.93 -8.02
N TRP A 233 -0.93 17.43 -7.92
CA TRP A 233 -1.21 18.77 -7.41
C TRP A 233 -0.64 19.00 -6.01
N ALA A 234 -0.71 18.00 -5.12
CA ALA A 234 -0.13 18.14 -3.78
C ALA A 234 1.39 18.37 -3.82
N GLN A 235 2.10 17.73 -4.75
CA GLN A 235 3.54 17.98 -4.98
C GLN A 235 3.80 19.29 -5.73
N GLN A 236 2.94 19.68 -6.68
CA GLN A 236 3.06 20.95 -7.40
C GLN A 236 2.80 22.17 -6.51
N MET A 237 2.25 21.98 -5.31
CA MET A 237 2.27 23.00 -4.26
C MET A 237 3.70 23.43 -3.90
N ARG A 238 4.69 22.53 -4.05
CA ARG A 238 6.12 22.77 -3.81
C ARG A 238 6.37 23.51 -2.49
N ALA A 239 5.87 22.90 -1.42
CA ALA A 239 5.98 23.42 -0.08
C ALA A 239 7.46 23.62 0.31
N PHE A 240 7.77 24.76 0.97
CA PHE A 240 9.14 25.17 1.34
C PHE A 240 10.06 25.52 0.17
N HIS A 241 9.49 25.68 -1.04
CA HIS A 241 10.20 26.22 -2.19
C HIS A 241 9.44 27.34 -2.88
N GLN A 242 8.30 27.04 -3.50
CA GLN A 242 7.52 28.02 -4.26
C GLN A 242 6.18 28.33 -3.58
N ASP A 243 5.71 27.43 -2.71
CA ASP A 243 4.43 27.56 -1.99
C ASP A 243 3.28 27.97 -2.93
N ASN A 244 3.06 27.21 -3.99
CA ASN A 244 2.14 27.56 -5.08
C ASN A 244 0.66 27.41 -4.67
N TRP A 245 0.15 28.39 -3.93
CA TRP A 245 -1.23 28.47 -3.46
C TRP A 245 -2.28 28.40 -4.58
N GLY A 246 -1.92 28.75 -5.82
CA GLY A 246 -2.80 28.65 -6.99
C GLY A 246 -3.34 27.24 -7.21
N VAL A 247 -2.57 26.21 -6.82
CA VAL A 247 -2.96 24.79 -6.95
C VAL A 247 -4.19 24.44 -6.11
N LEU A 248 -4.47 25.17 -5.02
CA LEU A 248 -5.68 24.97 -4.21
C LEU A 248 -6.98 25.12 -5.00
N SER A 249 -6.96 25.97 -6.04
CA SER A 249 -8.11 26.14 -6.93
C SER A 249 -8.47 24.84 -7.66
N LEU A 250 -7.49 24.01 -8.05
CA LEU A 250 -7.71 22.74 -8.74
C LEU A 250 -8.43 21.74 -7.84
N PHE A 251 -8.01 21.63 -6.58
CA PHE A 251 -8.69 20.79 -5.58
C PHE A 251 -10.14 21.25 -5.38
N GLY A 252 -10.37 22.57 -5.26
CA GLY A 252 -11.70 23.16 -5.10
C GLY A 252 -12.63 22.88 -6.27
N VAL A 253 -12.15 23.09 -7.50
CA VAL A 253 -12.93 22.85 -8.74
C VAL A 253 -13.31 21.38 -8.85
N LEU A 254 -12.36 20.46 -8.66
CA LEU A 254 -12.63 19.02 -8.72
C LEU A 254 -13.63 18.60 -7.64
N PHE A 255 -13.46 19.09 -6.41
CA PHE A 255 -14.38 18.81 -5.30
C PHE A 255 -15.80 19.24 -5.62
N VAL A 256 -16.00 20.50 -6.00
CA VAL A 256 -17.34 21.04 -6.31
C VAL A 256 -17.98 20.28 -7.46
N GLY A 257 -17.24 20.01 -8.54
CA GLY A 257 -17.74 19.26 -9.68
C GLY A 257 -18.19 17.83 -9.32
N LEU A 258 -17.39 17.12 -8.54
CA LEU A 258 -17.70 15.75 -8.12
C LEU A 258 -18.82 15.69 -7.08
N VAL A 259 -18.90 16.64 -6.15
CA VAL A 259 -20.00 16.73 -5.19
C VAL A 259 -21.32 17.03 -5.90
N ALA A 260 -21.32 17.96 -6.86
CA ALA A 260 -22.49 18.24 -7.70
C ALA A 260 -22.93 16.99 -8.48
N ALA A 261 -21.98 16.27 -9.08
CA ALA A 261 -22.26 14.99 -9.74
C ALA A 261 -22.83 13.96 -8.76
N ALA A 262 -22.27 13.83 -7.56
CA ALA A 262 -22.75 12.90 -6.54
C ALA A 262 -24.20 13.22 -6.12
N TYR A 263 -24.55 14.49 -5.90
CA TYR A 263 -25.93 14.87 -5.60
C TYR A 263 -26.88 14.63 -6.79
N ALA A 264 -26.46 14.94 -8.02
CA ALA A 264 -27.25 14.65 -9.21
C ALA A 264 -27.54 13.15 -9.38
N LEU A 265 -26.55 12.29 -9.10
CA LEU A 265 -26.69 10.83 -9.12
C LEU A 265 -27.57 10.32 -7.98
N ALA A 266 -27.39 10.87 -6.77
CA ALA A 266 -28.23 10.54 -5.61
C ALA A 266 -29.71 10.87 -5.86
N ASN A 267 -29.99 11.91 -6.66
CA ASN A 267 -31.34 12.32 -6.98
C ASN A 267 -32.05 11.41 -8.00
N ARG A 268 -31.29 10.63 -8.78
CA ARG A 268 -31.81 9.74 -9.83
C ARG A 268 -31.89 8.27 -9.41
N ARG A 269 -31.24 7.88 -8.30
CA ARG A 269 -31.21 6.50 -7.82
C ARG A 269 -32.20 6.26 -6.69
N ASP A 270 -32.77 5.06 -6.68
CA ASP A 270 -33.52 4.55 -5.53
C ASP A 270 -32.58 4.02 -4.43
N MET A 271 -33.06 3.98 -3.19
CA MET A 271 -32.31 3.42 -2.06
C MET A 271 -32.02 1.92 -2.31
N GLY A 272 -30.80 1.48 -2.00
CA GLY A 272 -30.36 0.10 -2.24
C GLY A 272 -29.95 -0.19 -3.69
N ALA A 273 -30.51 0.51 -4.68
CA ALA A 273 -30.10 0.42 -6.07
C ALA A 273 -28.82 1.25 -6.34
N GLY A 274 -27.81 0.61 -6.90
CA GLY A 274 -26.68 1.30 -7.53
C GLY A 274 -26.96 1.51 -9.02
N LEU A 275 -26.41 2.57 -9.62
CA LEU A 275 -26.59 2.84 -11.06
C LEU A 275 -25.93 1.78 -11.94
N LEU A 276 -24.88 1.11 -11.44
CA LEU A 276 -24.35 -0.08 -12.05
C LEU A 276 -25.18 -1.29 -11.64
N ALA A 277 -26.01 -1.77 -12.56
CA ALA A 277 -26.72 -3.02 -12.40
C ALA A 277 -25.73 -4.15 -12.07
N ALA A 278 -26.10 -5.02 -11.12
CA ALA A 278 -25.35 -6.24 -10.88
C ALA A 278 -25.31 -7.04 -12.20
N ARG A 279 -24.11 -7.29 -12.74
CA ARG A 279 -23.97 -8.11 -13.94
C ARG A 279 -24.58 -9.47 -13.64
N LYS A 280 -25.49 -9.94 -14.51
CA LYS A 280 -26.17 -11.24 -14.41
C LYS A 280 -25.23 -12.46 -14.40
N GLY A 281 -23.92 -12.25 -14.52
CA GLY A 281 -22.92 -13.30 -14.69
C GLY A 281 -22.98 -13.89 -16.10
N PRO A 282 -21.95 -14.65 -16.50
CA PRO A 282 -22.00 -15.41 -17.74
C PRO A 282 -23.07 -16.51 -17.66
N VAL A 283 -23.74 -16.76 -18.79
CA VAL A 283 -24.80 -17.78 -18.92
C VAL A 283 -24.29 -19.19 -18.60
N SER A 284 -23.02 -19.46 -18.95
CA SER A 284 -22.32 -20.69 -18.61
C SER A 284 -21.11 -20.41 -17.72
N ALA A 285 -20.91 -21.26 -16.73
CA ALA A 285 -19.72 -21.25 -15.89
C ALA A 285 -18.62 -22.12 -16.51
N SER A 286 -17.36 -21.72 -16.34
CA SER A 286 -16.22 -22.57 -16.72
C SER A 286 -16.23 -23.87 -15.93
N GLN A 287 -15.91 -25.00 -16.57
CA GLN A 287 -15.74 -26.30 -15.92
C GLN A 287 -14.76 -26.28 -14.75
N ARG A 288 -13.79 -25.35 -14.73
CA ARG A 288 -12.86 -25.19 -13.60
C ARG A 288 -13.60 -24.90 -12.28
N LEU A 289 -14.76 -24.25 -12.33
CA LEU A 289 -15.57 -23.92 -11.15
C LEU A 289 -16.31 -25.12 -10.54
N LEU A 290 -16.28 -26.28 -11.20
CA LEU A 290 -16.74 -27.54 -10.62
C LEU A 290 -15.77 -28.08 -9.56
N SER A 291 -14.59 -27.47 -9.43
CA SER A 291 -13.56 -27.86 -8.46
C SER A 291 -13.35 -26.77 -7.40
N PRO A 292 -13.00 -27.15 -6.14
CA PRO A 292 -12.57 -26.19 -5.12
C PRO A 292 -11.39 -25.34 -5.57
N TRP A 293 -10.53 -25.91 -6.43
CA TRP A 293 -9.39 -25.27 -7.06
C TRP A 293 -9.78 -24.09 -7.94
N GLY A 294 -10.68 -24.29 -8.89
CA GLY A 294 -11.10 -23.23 -9.79
C GLY A 294 -11.87 -22.11 -9.09
N LEU A 295 -12.64 -22.45 -8.04
CA LEU A 295 -13.27 -21.45 -7.20
C LEU A 295 -12.22 -20.61 -6.44
N ALA A 296 -11.28 -21.25 -5.75
CA ALA A 296 -10.24 -20.56 -5.02
C ALA A 296 -9.38 -19.67 -5.95
N PHE A 297 -9.06 -20.15 -7.16
CA PHE A 297 -8.31 -19.36 -8.15
C PHE A 297 -9.12 -18.14 -8.60
N ARG A 298 -10.42 -18.31 -8.88
CA ARG A 298 -11.30 -17.19 -9.25
C ARG A 298 -11.36 -16.11 -8.16
N LEU A 299 -11.32 -16.50 -6.89
CA LEU A 299 -11.36 -15.57 -5.76
C LEU A 299 -10.03 -14.85 -5.53
N GLN A 300 -8.90 -15.49 -5.85
CA GLN A 300 -7.55 -14.97 -5.56
C GLN A 300 -6.83 -14.35 -6.77
N LYS A 301 -7.32 -14.56 -8.01
CA LYS A 301 -6.65 -14.09 -9.23
C LYS A 301 -6.42 -12.58 -9.28
N TRP A 302 -7.33 -11.77 -8.73
CA TRP A 302 -7.22 -10.32 -8.80
C TRP A 302 -6.15 -9.77 -7.85
N PRO A 303 -6.08 -10.22 -6.58
CA PRO A 303 -4.88 -10.00 -5.76
C PRO A 303 -3.59 -10.43 -6.47
N LEU A 304 -3.55 -11.62 -7.08
CA LEU A 304 -2.36 -12.08 -7.80
C LEU A 304 -1.96 -11.15 -8.95
N VAL A 305 -2.91 -10.69 -9.76
CA VAL A 305 -2.66 -9.74 -10.86
C VAL A 305 -2.19 -8.39 -10.33
N ALA A 306 -2.80 -7.87 -9.26
CA ALA A 306 -2.44 -6.58 -8.68
C ALA A 306 -1.02 -6.60 -8.09
N TRP A 307 -0.69 -7.63 -7.30
CA TRP A 307 0.66 -7.83 -6.78
C TRP A 307 1.67 -8.13 -7.89
N GLY A 308 1.26 -8.86 -8.93
CA GLY A 308 2.08 -9.11 -10.11
C GLY A 308 2.47 -7.83 -10.83
N ALA A 309 1.50 -6.94 -11.07
CA ALA A 309 1.78 -5.64 -11.67
C ALA A 309 2.74 -4.82 -10.80
N ALA A 310 2.51 -4.76 -9.48
CA ALA A 310 3.37 -4.02 -8.55
C ALA A 310 4.80 -4.57 -8.54
N LEU A 311 4.98 -5.89 -8.45
CA LEU A 311 6.30 -6.52 -8.42
C LEU A 311 7.01 -6.50 -9.76
N VAL A 312 6.29 -6.52 -10.89
CA VAL A 312 6.89 -6.29 -12.21
C VAL A 312 7.43 -4.87 -12.31
N ILE A 313 6.66 -3.86 -11.90
CA ILE A 313 7.11 -2.46 -11.88
C ILE A 313 8.33 -2.31 -10.97
N THR A 314 8.26 -2.88 -9.77
CA THR A 314 9.36 -2.92 -8.78
C THR A 314 10.61 -3.56 -9.38
N GLY A 315 10.46 -4.71 -10.05
CA GLY A 315 11.54 -5.40 -10.73
C GLY A 315 12.20 -4.57 -11.82
N VAL A 316 11.41 -3.90 -12.68
CA VAL A 316 11.96 -3.00 -13.71
C VAL A 316 12.79 -1.90 -13.06
N SER A 317 12.21 -1.21 -12.07
CA SER A 317 12.83 -0.06 -11.42
C SER A 317 14.11 -0.40 -10.66
N PHE A 318 14.07 -1.38 -9.75
CA PHE A 318 15.24 -1.73 -8.95
C PHE A 318 16.27 -2.53 -9.75
N GLY A 319 15.83 -3.26 -10.78
CA GLY A 319 16.72 -3.95 -11.71
C GLY A 319 17.66 -2.99 -12.45
N SER A 320 17.16 -1.84 -12.90
CA SER A 320 17.97 -0.86 -13.63
C SER A 320 18.96 -0.08 -12.75
N MET A 321 18.89 -0.21 -11.42
CA MET A 321 19.70 0.57 -10.48
C MET A 321 21.02 -0.11 -10.09
N GLY A 322 21.26 -1.35 -10.52
CA GLY A 322 22.49 -2.08 -10.20
C GLY A 322 23.75 -1.31 -10.59
N THR A 323 23.78 -0.77 -11.82
CA THR A 323 24.89 0.04 -12.34
C THR A 323 24.99 1.42 -11.69
N THR A 324 23.85 2.06 -11.38
CA THR A 324 23.83 3.33 -10.65
C THR A 324 24.45 3.19 -9.27
N MET A 325 24.23 2.07 -8.58
CA MET A 325 24.83 1.81 -7.28
C MET A 325 26.33 1.54 -7.36
N GLU A 326 26.79 0.88 -8.41
CA GLU A 326 28.23 0.75 -8.69
C GLU A 326 28.89 2.11 -8.91
N GLN A 327 28.31 2.94 -9.79
CA GLN A 327 28.79 4.31 -10.05
C GLN A 327 28.82 5.17 -8.78
N PHE A 328 27.75 5.10 -7.98
CA PHE A 328 27.68 5.84 -6.73
C PHE A 328 28.78 5.45 -5.74
N ALA A 329 29.12 4.16 -5.70
CA ALA A 329 30.19 3.65 -4.84
C ALA A 329 31.59 4.01 -5.38
N ASP A 330 31.78 4.06 -6.70
CA ASP A 330 33.01 4.56 -7.32
C ASP A 330 33.27 6.03 -6.94
N ASP A 331 32.21 6.85 -6.92
CA ASP A 331 32.27 8.25 -6.53
C ASP A 331 32.42 8.45 -5.00
N ASN A 332 32.10 7.42 -4.19
CA ASN A 332 32.11 7.49 -2.72
C ASN A 332 32.90 6.34 -2.08
N PRO A 333 34.24 6.41 -2.04
CA PRO A 333 35.09 5.30 -1.56
C PRO A 333 34.82 4.85 -0.13
N ARG A 334 34.40 5.76 0.76
CA ARG A 334 34.02 5.40 2.15
C ARG A 334 32.77 4.53 2.21
N PHE A 335 31.81 4.78 1.32
CA PHE A 335 30.58 4.00 1.21
C PHE A 335 30.88 2.61 0.63
N ALA A 336 31.72 2.55 -0.41
CA ALA A 336 32.20 1.29 -0.98
C ALA A 336 32.93 0.43 0.08
N ASP A 337 33.85 1.02 0.84
CA ASP A 337 34.59 0.33 1.91
C ASP A 337 33.66 -0.20 3.01
N PHE A 338 32.61 0.53 3.36
CA PHE A 338 31.62 0.08 4.33
C PHE A 338 30.86 -1.16 3.83
N LEU A 339 30.37 -1.12 2.59
CA LEU A 339 29.65 -2.24 2.00
C LEU A 339 30.54 -3.49 1.81
N LEU A 340 31.76 -3.32 1.34
CA LEU A 340 32.70 -4.42 1.12
C LEU A 340 33.19 -5.08 2.41
N ARG A 341 33.10 -4.39 3.56
CA ARG A 341 33.34 -5.00 4.88
C ARG A 341 32.24 -5.97 5.29
N ILE A 342 31.02 -5.80 4.77
CA ILE A 342 29.88 -6.68 5.06
C ILE A 342 30.07 -8.03 4.35
N ALA A 343 30.44 -8.02 3.06
CA ALA A 343 30.73 -9.23 2.30
C ALA A 343 32.04 -9.06 1.50
N PRO A 344 33.19 -9.46 2.06
CA PRO A 344 34.47 -9.35 1.38
C PRO A 344 34.51 -10.21 0.10
N GLY A 345 34.63 -9.55 -1.05
CA GLY A 345 34.72 -10.20 -2.37
C GLY A 345 33.42 -10.21 -3.19
N ALA A 346 32.31 -9.71 -2.64
CA ALA A 346 31.09 -9.45 -3.41
C ALA A 346 31.20 -8.10 -4.15
N SER A 347 30.53 -7.99 -5.30
CA SER A 347 30.37 -6.68 -5.94
C SER A 347 29.33 -5.82 -5.20
N ILE A 348 29.39 -4.50 -5.39
CA ILE A 348 28.39 -3.57 -4.84
C ILE A 348 26.99 -3.89 -5.38
N SER A 349 26.88 -4.28 -6.65
CA SER A 349 25.61 -4.71 -7.26
C SER A 349 25.07 -6.00 -6.63
N GLU A 350 25.93 -6.97 -6.30
CA GLU A 350 25.53 -8.22 -5.63
C GLU A 350 24.99 -7.96 -4.22
N LEU A 351 25.66 -7.12 -3.44
CA LEU A 351 25.21 -6.66 -2.13
C LEU A 351 23.88 -5.91 -2.22
N TYR A 352 23.78 -5.01 -3.19
CA TYR A 352 22.55 -4.27 -3.46
C TYR A 352 21.38 -5.20 -3.79
N PHE A 353 21.56 -6.18 -4.68
CA PHE A 353 20.50 -7.11 -5.06
C PHE A 353 20.11 -8.05 -3.90
N ALA A 354 21.08 -8.54 -3.13
CA ALA A 354 20.79 -9.33 -1.93
C ALA A 354 19.93 -8.54 -0.93
N LEU A 355 20.28 -7.27 -0.68
CA LEU A 355 19.55 -6.39 0.22
C LEU A 355 18.15 -6.05 -0.32
N ILE A 356 18.04 -5.55 -1.55
CA ILE A 356 16.76 -5.07 -2.07
C ILE A 356 15.74 -6.21 -2.22
N PHE A 357 16.17 -7.42 -2.61
CA PHE A 357 15.26 -8.56 -2.66
C PHE A 357 14.82 -9.05 -1.29
N SER A 358 15.60 -8.83 -0.23
CA SER A 358 15.15 -9.04 1.15
C SER A 358 13.96 -8.14 1.49
N PHE A 359 14.03 -6.84 1.17
CA PHE A 359 12.92 -5.91 1.33
C PHE A 359 11.70 -6.29 0.47
N ILE A 360 11.93 -6.61 -0.81
CA ILE A 360 10.87 -7.02 -1.74
C ILE A 360 10.20 -8.30 -1.26
N ALA A 361 10.92 -9.25 -0.68
CA ALA A 361 10.36 -10.50 -0.17
C ALA A 361 9.44 -10.29 1.04
N VAL A 362 9.79 -9.37 1.94
CA VAL A 362 8.90 -8.96 3.03
C VAL A 362 7.64 -8.33 2.45
N ALA A 363 7.75 -7.42 1.48
CA ALA A 363 6.60 -6.82 0.82
C ALA A 363 5.73 -7.87 0.11
N ALA A 364 6.34 -8.78 -0.65
CA ALA A 364 5.68 -9.85 -1.39
C ALA A 364 4.95 -10.84 -0.46
N SER A 365 5.39 -10.99 0.79
CA SER A 365 4.66 -11.77 1.79
C SER A 365 3.27 -11.20 2.09
N GLY A 366 3.04 -9.90 1.84
CA GLY A 366 1.72 -9.29 1.85
C GLY A 366 0.73 -10.00 0.91
N TYR A 367 1.16 -10.43 -0.28
CA TYR A 367 0.34 -11.25 -1.17
C TYR A 367 -0.03 -12.58 -0.51
N THR A 368 0.96 -13.30 0.04
CA THR A 368 0.78 -14.60 0.68
C THR A 368 -0.23 -14.51 1.81
N LEU A 369 -0.09 -13.51 2.68
CA LEU A 369 -1.01 -13.23 3.78
C LEU A 369 -2.41 -12.92 3.26
N GLN A 370 -2.53 -12.01 2.29
CA GLN A 370 -3.82 -11.61 1.73
C GLN A 370 -4.56 -12.79 1.06
N ALA A 371 -3.83 -13.62 0.32
CA ALA A 371 -4.33 -14.82 -0.33
C ALA A 371 -4.83 -15.86 0.70
N LEU A 372 -4.06 -16.10 1.77
CA LEU A 372 -4.41 -17.06 2.82
C LEU A 372 -5.54 -16.55 3.73
N LEU A 373 -5.55 -15.27 4.09
CA LEU A 373 -6.63 -14.68 4.89
C LEU A 373 -7.97 -14.65 4.15
N ARG A 374 -8.00 -14.94 2.85
CA ARG A 374 -9.24 -15.24 2.14
C ARG A 374 -9.99 -16.41 2.77
N MET A 375 -9.30 -17.43 3.28
CA MET A 375 -9.90 -18.55 4.00
C MET A 375 -10.73 -18.04 5.19
N ARG A 376 -10.17 -17.10 5.96
CA ARG A 376 -10.87 -16.47 7.08
C ARG A 376 -12.07 -15.64 6.64
N ALA A 377 -11.97 -14.92 5.53
CA ALA A 377 -13.06 -14.12 4.99
C ALA A 377 -14.24 -14.98 4.48
N GLU A 378 -13.96 -16.13 3.87
CA GLU A 378 -15.01 -17.08 3.46
C GLU A 378 -15.70 -17.71 4.68
N GLU A 379 -14.91 -18.14 5.67
CA GLU A 379 -15.43 -18.69 6.93
C GLU A 379 -16.28 -17.69 7.71
N ALA A 380 -15.77 -16.48 7.95
CA ALA A 380 -16.46 -15.45 8.73
C ALA A 380 -17.81 -15.06 8.14
N SER A 381 -17.92 -15.11 6.81
CA SER A 381 -19.11 -14.71 6.07
C SER A 381 -20.18 -15.81 5.93
N GLY A 382 -19.95 -16.99 6.52
CA GLY A 382 -20.85 -18.14 6.39
C GLY A 382 -20.80 -18.86 5.03
N ARG A 383 -20.12 -18.30 4.01
CA ARG A 383 -20.03 -18.90 2.66
C ARG A 383 -19.34 -20.26 2.63
N LEU A 384 -18.53 -20.58 3.63
CA LEU A 384 -17.84 -21.86 3.74
C LEU A 384 -18.78 -23.01 4.14
N GLU A 385 -19.84 -22.74 4.90
CA GLU A 385 -20.71 -23.78 5.44
C GLU A 385 -21.47 -24.54 4.34
N PRO A 386 -22.11 -23.89 3.35
CA PRO A 386 -22.75 -24.60 2.22
C PRO A 386 -21.77 -25.37 1.35
N ILE A 387 -20.49 -25.02 1.34
CA ILE A 387 -19.47 -25.75 0.58
C ILE A 387 -19.13 -27.05 1.30
N LEU A 388 -18.95 -27.00 2.62
CA LEU A 388 -18.62 -28.18 3.43
C LEU A 388 -19.80 -29.15 3.63
N SER A 389 -21.03 -28.73 3.32
CA SER A 389 -22.18 -29.64 3.23
C SER A 389 -22.25 -30.43 1.91
N THR A 390 -21.35 -30.17 0.97
CA THR A 390 -21.20 -30.95 -0.28
C THR A 390 -20.15 -32.06 -0.12
N ALA A 391 -19.76 -32.71 -1.21
CA ALA A 391 -18.68 -33.72 -1.21
C ALA A 391 -17.27 -33.14 -0.93
N VAL A 392 -17.11 -31.81 -0.86
CA VAL A 392 -15.80 -31.16 -0.66
C VAL A 392 -15.35 -31.28 0.80
N GLY A 393 -14.25 -32.01 1.01
CA GLY A 393 -13.65 -32.16 2.33
C GLY A 393 -12.87 -30.92 2.79
N ARG A 394 -12.78 -30.72 4.12
CA ARG A 394 -12.01 -29.63 4.76
C ARG A 394 -10.56 -29.54 4.31
N LYS A 395 -9.88 -30.69 4.13
CA LYS A 395 -8.47 -30.75 3.68
C LYS A 395 -8.32 -30.26 2.25
N GLU A 396 -9.22 -30.67 1.36
CA GLU A 396 -9.17 -30.30 -0.05
C GLU A 396 -9.44 -28.81 -0.24
N TRP A 397 -10.42 -28.28 0.50
CA TRP A 397 -10.70 -26.84 0.53
C TRP A 397 -9.51 -26.04 1.06
N LEU A 398 -8.89 -26.46 2.16
CA LEU A 398 -7.67 -25.81 2.66
C LEU A 398 -6.53 -25.86 1.65
N ALA A 399 -6.29 -27.03 1.06
CA ALA A 399 -5.23 -27.23 0.08
C ALA A 399 -5.43 -26.33 -1.14
N SER A 400 -6.67 -26.15 -1.62
CA SER A 400 -6.98 -25.28 -2.76
C SER A 400 -6.50 -23.85 -2.54
N HIS A 401 -6.81 -23.27 -1.38
CA HIS A 401 -6.34 -21.94 -1.03
C HIS A 401 -4.83 -21.90 -0.82
N GLY A 402 -4.26 -22.92 -0.17
CA GLY A 402 -2.83 -22.95 0.14
C GLY A 402 -1.92 -23.05 -1.07
N ARG A 403 -2.21 -23.92 -2.05
CA ARG A 403 -1.32 -24.02 -3.23
C ARG A 403 -1.44 -22.80 -4.15
N ILE A 404 -2.58 -22.08 -4.15
CA ILE A 404 -2.69 -20.81 -4.90
C ILE A 404 -1.85 -19.72 -4.24
N ALA A 405 -1.89 -19.62 -2.91
CA ALA A 405 -1.04 -18.68 -2.18
C ALA A 405 0.45 -19.02 -2.39
N ALA A 406 0.85 -20.28 -2.20
CA ALA A 406 2.24 -20.69 -2.39
C ALA A 406 2.71 -20.53 -3.84
N GLY A 407 1.95 -21.06 -4.80
CA GLY A 407 2.28 -20.98 -6.23
C GLY A 407 2.27 -19.55 -6.75
N GLY A 408 1.34 -18.70 -6.29
CA GLY A 408 1.35 -17.28 -6.61
C GLY A 408 2.58 -16.57 -6.05
N SER A 409 2.99 -16.86 -4.81
CA SER A 409 4.18 -16.25 -4.21
C SER A 409 5.46 -16.60 -4.98
N VAL A 410 5.59 -17.87 -5.37
CA VAL A 410 6.70 -18.35 -6.23
C VAL A 410 6.67 -17.63 -7.57
N ALA A 411 5.51 -17.62 -8.24
CA ALA A 411 5.38 -16.98 -9.55
C ALA A 411 5.70 -15.48 -9.51
N LEU A 412 5.30 -14.80 -8.44
CA LEU A 412 5.56 -13.38 -8.23
C LEU A 412 7.05 -13.08 -8.03
N MET A 413 7.75 -13.85 -7.18
CA MET A 413 9.20 -13.65 -6.97
C MET A 413 10.01 -13.99 -8.21
N VAL A 414 9.65 -15.06 -8.92
CA VAL A 414 10.30 -15.42 -10.19
C VAL A 414 10.07 -14.34 -11.25
N ALA A 415 8.85 -13.82 -11.37
CA ALA A 415 8.55 -12.73 -12.31
C ALA A 415 9.31 -11.45 -11.95
N CYS A 416 9.34 -11.07 -10.67
CA CYS A 416 10.06 -9.89 -10.19
C CYS A 416 11.57 -10.00 -10.48
N GLY A 417 12.19 -11.12 -10.09
CA GLY A 417 13.60 -11.38 -10.32
C GLY A 417 13.94 -11.45 -11.82
N GLY A 418 13.11 -12.11 -12.62
CA GLY A 418 13.30 -12.20 -14.06
C GLY A 418 13.24 -10.85 -14.76
N VAL A 419 12.26 -10.01 -14.41
CA VAL A 419 12.13 -8.66 -14.97
C VAL A 419 13.27 -7.75 -14.50
N ALA A 420 13.69 -7.87 -13.23
CA ALA A 420 14.84 -7.13 -12.71
C ALA A 420 16.14 -7.53 -13.40
N ALA A 421 16.33 -8.82 -13.65
CA ALA A 421 17.50 -9.34 -14.35
C ALA A 421 17.58 -8.82 -15.79
N VAL A 422 16.46 -8.82 -16.52
CA VAL A 422 16.37 -8.22 -17.86
C VAL A 422 16.69 -6.72 -17.81
N SER A 423 16.15 -6.01 -16.83
CA SER A 423 16.35 -4.56 -16.69
C SER A 423 17.80 -4.22 -16.33
N ASN A 424 18.43 -5.01 -15.46
CA ASN A 424 19.85 -4.91 -15.15
C ASN A 424 20.71 -5.18 -16.38
N GLY A 425 20.45 -6.27 -17.12
CA GLY A 425 21.21 -6.61 -18.32
C GLY A 425 21.11 -5.56 -19.43
N VAL A 426 19.95 -4.90 -19.57
CA VAL A 426 19.78 -3.75 -20.47
C VAL A 426 20.58 -2.53 -19.99
N ALA A 427 20.59 -2.26 -18.69
CA ALA A 427 21.28 -1.10 -18.11
C ALA A 427 22.81 -1.26 -18.08
N SER A 428 23.32 -2.45 -17.79
CA SER A 428 24.76 -2.76 -17.72
C SER A 428 25.37 -3.14 -19.06
N GLY A 429 24.55 -3.59 -20.02
CA GLY A 429 25.03 -4.23 -21.24
C GLY A 429 25.59 -5.64 -21.02
N ASP A 430 25.56 -6.17 -19.79
CA ASP A 430 26.00 -7.51 -19.45
C ASP A 430 24.84 -8.38 -18.95
N TYR A 431 24.38 -9.29 -19.81
CA TYR A 431 23.36 -10.28 -19.45
C TYR A 431 23.91 -11.45 -18.63
N GLY A 432 25.24 -11.63 -18.53
CA GLY A 432 25.88 -12.69 -17.75
C GLY A 432 25.58 -12.59 -16.25
N ALA A 433 25.53 -11.38 -15.71
CA ALA A 433 25.16 -11.10 -14.32
C ALA A 433 23.66 -11.33 -13.99
N SER A 434 22.81 -11.54 -15.00
CA SER A 434 21.35 -11.70 -14.84
C SER A 434 20.97 -12.84 -13.90
N TRP A 435 21.77 -13.92 -13.87
CA TRP A 435 21.47 -15.06 -13.02
C TRP A 435 21.59 -14.73 -11.53
N GLY A 436 22.55 -13.86 -11.14
CA GLY A 436 22.69 -13.37 -9.76
C GLY A 436 21.46 -12.61 -9.28
N VAL A 437 20.84 -11.82 -10.17
CA VAL A 437 19.62 -11.07 -9.87
C VAL A 437 18.42 -12.00 -9.69
N VAL A 438 18.27 -13.01 -10.55
CA VAL A 438 17.19 -14.00 -10.42
C VAL A 438 17.37 -14.84 -9.14
N SER A 439 18.59 -15.25 -8.83
CA SER A 439 18.86 -16.05 -7.64
C SER A 439 18.61 -15.27 -6.35
N ALA A 440 18.96 -13.98 -6.29
CA ALA A 440 18.62 -13.07 -5.19
C ALA A 440 17.10 -13.03 -4.91
N ALA A 441 16.28 -13.06 -5.96
CA ALA A 441 14.82 -13.07 -5.81
C ALA A 441 14.28 -14.44 -5.36
N VAL A 442 14.76 -15.52 -5.98
CA VAL A 442 14.24 -16.88 -5.78
C VAL A 442 14.63 -17.43 -4.41
N VAL A 443 15.81 -17.09 -3.90
CA VAL A 443 16.30 -17.59 -2.60
C VAL A 443 15.45 -17.12 -1.42
N GLN A 444 14.66 -16.06 -1.61
CA GLN A 444 13.75 -15.50 -0.60
C GLN A 444 12.44 -16.28 -0.43
N ILE A 445 12.06 -17.11 -1.41
CA ILE A 445 10.79 -17.86 -1.41
C ILE A 445 10.57 -18.70 -0.13
N PRO A 446 11.54 -19.45 0.40
CA PRO A 446 11.37 -20.24 1.62
C PRO A 446 10.92 -19.40 2.83
N ALA A 447 11.45 -18.18 3.00
CA ALA A 447 11.04 -17.30 4.10
C ALA A 447 9.58 -16.84 3.96
N ILE A 448 9.17 -16.48 2.74
CA ILE A 448 7.78 -16.13 2.41
C ILE A 448 6.84 -17.31 2.72
N LEU A 449 7.25 -18.54 2.36
CA LEU A 449 6.48 -19.75 2.61
C LEU A 449 6.43 -20.11 4.10
N ALA A 450 7.50 -19.88 4.87
CA ALA A 450 7.51 -20.06 6.32
C ALA A 450 6.49 -19.14 7.00
N LEU A 451 6.46 -17.86 6.62
CA LEU A 451 5.47 -16.91 7.11
C LEU A 451 4.05 -17.29 6.64
N GLY A 452 3.88 -17.74 5.40
CA GLY A 452 2.61 -18.29 4.91
C GLY A 452 2.14 -19.53 5.70
N GLY A 453 3.07 -20.41 6.07
CA GLY A 453 2.82 -21.52 6.97
C GLY A 453 2.29 -21.04 8.31
N PHE A 454 2.93 -20.04 8.93
CA PHE A 454 2.45 -19.43 10.17
C PHE A 454 1.02 -18.91 10.05
N VAL A 455 0.66 -18.22 8.97
CA VAL A 455 -0.72 -17.77 8.69
C VAL A 455 -1.69 -18.96 8.66
N PHE A 456 -1.28 -20.07 8.03
CA PHE A 456 -2.04 -21.32 8.00
C PHE A 456 -2.28 -21.88 9.40
N ALA A 457 -1.26 -21.92 10.24
CA ALA A 457 -1.35 -22.38 11.63
C ALA A 457 -2.31 -21.51 12.44
N VAL A 458 -2.17 -20.18 12.36
CA VAL A 458 -3.02 -19.23 13.08
C VAL A 458 -4.48 -19.33 12.61
N PHE A 459 -4.74 -19.44 11.31
CA PHE A 459 -6.09 -19.66 10.79
C PHE A 459 -6.70 -20.97 11.30
N GLY A 460 -5.89 -22.04 11.33
CA GLY A 460 -6.31 -23.35 11.80
C GLY A 460 -6.62 -23.40 13.29
N LEU A 461 -5.88 -22.67 14.12
CA LEU A 461 -5.99 -22.71 15.59
C LEU A 461 -6.89 -21.61 16.17
N VAL A 462 -6.72 -20.36 15.74
CA VAL A 462 -7.36 -19.17 16.32
C VAL A 462 -7.91 -18.23 15.22
N PRO A 463 -8.90 -18.68 14.43
CA PRO A 463 -9.36 -17.98 13.22
C PRO A 463 -9.79 -16.52 13.46
N ARG A 464 -10.37 -16.21 14.63
CA ARG A 464 -10.79 -14.84 14.98
C ARG A 464 -9.64 -13.85 14.97
N TRP A 465 -8.44 -14.29 15.36
CA TRP A 465 -7.23 -13.48 15.44
C TRP A 465 -6.31 -13.63 14.22
N ALA A 466 -6.69 -14.47 13.23
CA ALA A 466 -5.86 -14.74 12.05
C ALA A 466 -5.39 -13.46 11.35
N GLY A 467 -6.29 -12.51 11.09
CA GLY A 467 -5.90 -11.24 10.48
C GLY A 467 -4.88 -10.48 11.31
N ALA A 468 -5.19 -10.21 12.58
CA ALA A 468 -4.34 -9.39 13.45
C ALA A 468 -2.96 -10.02 13.67
N LEU A 469 -2.89 -11.31 14.01
CA LEU A 469 -1.64 -12.00 14.28
C LEU A 469 -0.78 -12.17 13.01
N SER A 470 -1.39 -12.43 11.86
CA SER A 470 -0.65 -12.51 10.60
C SER A 470 -0.02 -11.18 10.20
N TRP A 471 -0.78 -10.08 10.26
CA TRP A 471 -0.24 -8.76 9.93
C TRP A 471 0.78 -8.28 10.98
N ALA A 472 0.57 -8.58 12.26
CA ALA A 472 1.56 -8.31 13.30
C ALA A 472 2.86 -9.11 13.08
N ALA A 473 2.77 -10.38 12.67
CA ALA A 473 3.94 -11.18 12.35
C ALA A 473 4.70 -10.65 11.13
N LEU A 474 4.00 -10.17 10.10
CA LEU A 474 4.65 -9.52 8.95
C LEU A 474 5.35 -8.22 9.37
N ALA A 475 4.64 -7.33 10.07
CA ALA A 475 5.21 -6.06 10.55
C ALA A 475 6.39 -6.29 11.50
N GLY A 476 6.27 -7.26 12.42
CA GLY A 476 7.35 -7.68 13.30
C GLY A 476 8.53 -8.25 12.52
N SER A 477 8.29 -9.09 11.52
CA SER A 477 9.34 -9.66 10.66
C SER A 477 10.06 -8.59 9.84
N PHE A 478 9.37 -7.53 9.41
CA PHE A 478 9.97 -6.37 8.75
C PHE A 478 10.90 -5.61 9.71
N VAL A 479 10.38 -5.20 10.87
CA VAL A 479 11.15 -4.42 11.86
C VAL A 479 12.35 -5.22 12.34
N VAL A 480 12.10 -6.44 12.81
CA VAL A 480 13.13 -7.31 13.38
C VAL A 480 14.09 -7.83 12.31
N GLY A 481 13.59 -8.14 11.12
CA GLY A 481 14.41 -8.71 10.05
C GLY A 481 15.29 -7.69 9.33
N GLN A 482 14.79 -6.47 9.10
CA GLN A 482 15.52 -5.44 8.34
C GLN A 482 16.30 -4.48 9.24
N PHE A 483 15.83 -4.26 10.49
CA PHE A 483 16.43 -3.31 11.41
C PHE A 483 16.91 -3.95 12.71
N GLY A 484 16.82 -5.27 12.87
CA GLY A 484 17.16 -5.92 14.14
C GLY A 484 18.61 -5.70 14.58
N GLU A 485 19.55 -5.77 13.64
CA GLU A 485 20.96 -5.46 13.90
C GLU A 485 21.17 -3.97 14.18
N LEU A 486 20.54 -3.10 13.39
CA LEU A 486 20.61 -1.64 13.57
C LEU A 486 20.05 -1.18 14.93
N LEU A 487 19.02 -1.87 15.42
CA LEU A 487 18.37 -1.61 16.72
C LEU A 487 19.04 -2.38 17.87
N GLU A 488 20.13 -3.09 17.62
CA GLU A 488 20.87 -3.91 18.60
C GLU A 488 19.97 -4.89 19.37
N LEU A 489 18.98 -5.49 18.68
CA LEU A 489 18.04 -6.41 19.32
C LEU A 489 18.72 -7.73 19.70
N PRO A 490 18.28 -8.41 20.78
CA PRO A 490 18.80 -9.73 21.12
C PRO A 490 18.61 -10.72 19.96
N GLN A 491 19.65 -11.52 19.66
CA GLN A 491 19.63 -12.46 18.52
C GLN A 491 18.44 -13.43 18.56
N ALA A 492 17.98 -13.81 19.77
CA ALA A 492 16.79 -14.64 19.93
C ALA A 492 15.53 -14.00 19.33
N VAL A 493 15.42 -12.67 19.39
CA VAL A 493 14.32 -11.89 18.78
C VAL A 493 14.51 -11.85 17.26
N VAL A 494 15.72 -11.53 16.78
CA VAL A 494 16.06 -11.52 15.33
C VAL A 494 15.71 -12.86 14.67
N ASN A 495 16.05 -13.96 15.34
CA ASN A 495 15.82 -15.31 14.86
C ASN A 495 14.32 -15.71 14.76
N LEU A 496 13.40 -14.94 15.33
CA LEU A 496 11.95 -15.17 15.15
C LEU A 496 11.48 -14.81 13.74
N SER A 497 12.16 -13.86 13.09
CA SER A 497 11.87 -13.49 11.70
C SER A 497 12.43 -14.57 10.77
N PRO A 498 11.69 -14.99 9.72
CA PRO A 498 12.22 -15.96 8.76
C PRO A 498 13.24 -15.35 7.78
N PHE A 499 13.29 -14.02 7.64
CA PHE A 499 14.09 -13.34 6.61
C PHE A 499 15.60 -13.28 6.91
N PRO A 500 16.07 -13.06 8.16
CA PRO A 500 17.50 -13.11 8.48
C PRO A 500 18.16 -14.48 8.22
N HIS A 501 17.39 -15.55 8.11
CA HIS A 501 17.91 -16.90 7.83
C HIS A 501 18.11 -17.17 6.33
N VAL A 502 17.74 -16.23 5.44
CA VAL A 502 17.94 -16.39 4.00
C VAL A 502 19.39 -16.05 3.67
N PRO A 503 20.14 -16.93 2.96
CA PRO A 503 21.51 -16.62 2.57
C PRO A 503 21.56 -15.43 1.63
N ALA A 504 22.56 -14.57 1.77
CA ALA A 504 22.70 -13.31 1.04
C ALA A 504 23.21 -13.53 -0.40
N VAL A 505 22.54 -14.37 -1.19
CA VAL A 505 22.87 -14.61 -2.60
C VAL A 505 22.47 -13.39 -3.43
N PRO A 506 23.28 -12.93 -4.41
CA PRO A 506 24.55 -13.51 -4.90
C PRO A 506 25.82 -13.11 -4.14
N ALA A 507 25.74 -12.21 -3.15
CA ALA A 507 26.91 -11.76 -2.39
C ALA A 507 27.59 -12.90 -1.59
N GLU A 508 26.85 -13.94 -1.25
CA GLU A 508 27.37 -15.15 -0.61
C GLU A 508 27.01 -16.42 -1.39
N SER A 509 27.78 -17.49 -1.17
CA SER A 509 27.47 -18.82 -1.71
C SER A 509 26.13 -19.36 -1.20
N LEU A 510 25.42 -20.11 -2.04
CA LEU A 510 24.13 -20.69 -1.70
C LEU A 510 24.25 -21.72 -0.57
N ALA A 511 23.74 -21.37 0.62
CA ALA A 511 23.62 -22.30 1.73
C ALA A 511 22.30 -23.08 1.66
N VAL A 512 22.39 -24.41 1.50
CA VAL A 512 21.20 -25.29 1.38
C VAL A 512 20.50 -25.51 2.73
N VAL A 513 21.26 -25.52 3.82
CA VAL A 513 20.73 -25.83 5.16
C VAL A 513 19.66 -24.84 5.63
N PRO A 514 19.88 -23.51 5.60
CA PRO A 514 18.85 -22.55 6.02
C PRO A 514 17.57 -22.64 5.18
N ILE A 515 17.71 -22.84 3.88
CA ILE A 515 16.58 -23.04 2.95
C ILE A 515 15.76 -24.28 3.33
N ALA A 516 16.42 -25.41 3.59
CA ALA A 516 15.76 -26.65 3.99
C ALA A 516 15.03 -26.49 5.33
N VAL A 517 15.63 -25.78 6.30
CA VAL A 517 15.00 -25.51 7.61
C VAL A 517 13.76 -24.63 7.45
N LEU A 518 13.82 -23.55 6.66
CA LEU A 518 12.66 -22.68 6.42
C LEU A 518 11.50 -23.44 5.77
N LEU A 519 11.79 -24.30 4.79
CA LEU A 519 10.77 -25.15 4.16
C LEU A 519 10.19 -26.19 5.13
N ALA A 520 11.01 -26.77 6.01
CA ALA A 520 10.54 -27.68 7.06
C ALA A 520 9.61 -26.97 8.06
N ILE A 521 9.96 -25.75 8.49
CA ILE A 521 9.13 -24.90 9.35
C ILE A 521 7.80 -24.57 8.65
N ALA A 522 7.83 -24.19 7.38
CA ALA A 522 6.63 -23.94 6.59
C ALA A 522 5.70 -25.17 6.57
N GLY A 523 6.28 -26.35 6.30
CA GLY A 523 5.55 -27.63 6.31
C GLY A 523 4.95 -27.98 7.67
N ALA A 524 5.70 -27.77 8.76
CA ALA A 524 5.24 -27.99 10.12
C ALA A 524 4.03 -27.11 10.46
N PHE A 525 4.10 -25.81 10.15
CA PHE A 525 2.98 -24.90 10.39
C PHE A 525 1.74 -25.22 9.54
N VAL A 526 1.93 -25.62 8.27
CA VAL A 526 0.82 -26.11 7.44
C VAL A 526 0.16 -27.34 8.08
N GLY A 527 0.96 -28.30 8.58
CA GLY A 527 0.46 -29.48 9.28
C GLY A 527 -0.37 -29.12 10.52
N ILE A 528 0.11 -28.16 11.32
CA ILE A 528 -0.61 -27.62 12.49
C ILE A 528 -1.93 -26.97 12.06
N GLY A 529 -1.90 -26.12 11.03
CA GLY A 529 -3.07 -25.43 10.52
C GLY A 529 -4.15 -26.39 10.01
N VAL A 530 -3.76 -27.41 9.24
CA VAL A 530 -4.66 -28.47 8.76
C VAL A 530 -5.28 -29.21 9.94
N ARG A 531 -4.47 -29.68 10.90
CA ARG A 531 -4.97 -30.45 12.04
C ARG A 531 -5.88 -29.62 12.95
N GLY A 532 -5.57 -28.34 13.16
CA GLY A 532 -6.40 -27.39 13.89
C GLY A 532 -7.76 -27.20 13.23
N PHE A 533 -7.77 -26.89 11.93
CA PHE A 533 -9.00 -26.66 11.17
C PHE A 533 -9.91 -27.90 11.09
N GLN A 534 -9.33 -29.10 11.08
CA GLN A 534 -10.11 -30.34 11.09
C GLN A 534 -10.83 -30.61 12.41
N ARG A 535 -10.33 -30.08 13.53
CA ARG A 535 -10.82 -30.38 14.88
C ARG A 535 -11.74 -29.33 15.46
N ARG A 536 -11.78 -28.12 14.87
CA ARG A 536 -12.59 -27.00 15.36
C ARG A 536 -13.86 -26.80 14.55
N ASP A 537 -14.86 -26.17 15.17
CA ASP A 537 -16.05 -25.71 14.45
C ASP A 537 -15.78 -24.45 13.62
N LEU A 538 -16.73 -24.12 12.74
CA LEU A 538 -16.64 -22.93 11.91
C LEU A 538 -16.88 -21.67 12.75
N ALA A 539 -16.00 -20.69 12.61
CA ALA A 539 -16.06 -19.43 13.34
C ALA A 539 -16.80 -18.35 12.54
N ILE A 540 -18.11 -18.51 12.35
CA ILE A 540 -18.96 -17.55 11.62
C ILE A 540 -19.06 -16.24 12.44
N ALA A 541 -19.02 -15.09 11.76
CA ALA A 541 -19.27 -13.81 12.40
C ALA A 541 -20.78 -13.67 12.64
N ALA A 542 -21.18 -13.64 13.92
CA ALA A 542 -22.56 -13.42 14.34
C ALA A 542 -23.01 -11.98 14.10
#